data_AF-A0A7S1LQ01-F1
#
_entry.id   AF-A0A7S1LQ01-F1
#
_cell.length_a   1.000
_cell.length_b   1.000
_cell.length_c   1.000
_cell.angle_alpha   90.00
_cell.angle_beta   90.00
_cell.angle_gamma   90.00
#
_symmetry.space_group_name_H-M   'P 1'
#
loop_
_entity.id
_entity.type
_entity.pdbx_description
1 polymer ?
#
loop_
_entity_poly.entity_id
_entity_poly.type
_entity_poly.pdbx_seq_one_letter_code
_entity_poly.pdbx_strand_id
1 'polypeptide(L)'
;PAASGPPAPKVDDNICCFATGKLYTETLLGVGVSRERANLSSAGELLAKEAFDGGHRQGTNKAAFEFFLPVWINKAHAAGSPLWCDALERCVTGIGARVYQASSLDDSALEVFPRLINQMIVEMMKPEVPRSEAIATFEAMCNFWRTLRWLVDTRPALRLSITQRLTRFVASEDNRHKELTPDLGMVLVLYTAFQGHEGCPGRQAFINAYADENSLRWVMWWQRAGTRPESSPVFEATRVSREICMFQMMVVDTVLGDVRQTLAAMEATNCKLPERLEDLQGKWRQRKAATDSWAAYFKHIGAAQPGFPSTNAWIADCAARAAAKGPKYGGGKGGGKGGGAKGGGRGGKGRQTWGW
;
A
#
# COMPACT_ATOMS: atom_id res chain seq x y z
N PRO A 1 -40.72 -16.37 28.71
CA PRO A 1 -40.21 -15.19 27.97
C PRO A 1 -39.02 -15.59 27.09
N ALA A 2 -39.25 -15.80 25.79
CA ALA A 2 -38.18 -16.02 24.83
C ALA A 2 -37.34 -14.74 24.76
N ALA A 3 -36.04 -14.85 25.04
CA ALA A 3 -35.12 -13.73 24.85
C ALA A 3 -35.16 -13.33 23.38
N SER A 4 -35.68 -12.13 23.10
CA SER A 4 -35.61 -11.53 21.77
C SER A 4 -34.14 -11.47 21.37
N GLY A 5 -33.79 -12.17 20.29
CA GLY A 5 -32.44 -12.13 19.74
C GLY A 5 -31.99 -10.70 19.44
N PRO A 6 -30.67 -10.45 19.35
CA PRO A 6 -30.17 -9.14 18.99
C PRO A 6 -30.81 -8.66 17.68
N PRO A 7 -31.17 -7.37 17.57
CA PRO A 7 -31.80 -6.83 16.37
C PRO A 7 -30.90 -7.06 15.16
N ALA A 8 -31.50 -7.41 14.02
CA ALA A 8 -30.78 -7.57 12.76
C ALA A 8 -30.04 -6.26 12.44
N PRO A 9 -28.77 -6.32 12.00
CA PRO A 9 -28.02 -5.12 11.66
C PRO A 9 -28.75 -4.32 10.57
N LYS A 10 -28.81 -3.00 10.75
CA LYS A 10 -29.43 -2.08 9.79
C LYS A 10 -28.66 -2.16 8.46
N VAL A 11 -29.37 -2.43 7.37
CA VAL A 11 -28.80 -2.42 6.02
C VAL A 11 -28.41 -0.99 5.65
N ASP A 12 -27.24 -0.83 5.03
CA ASP A 12 -26.76 0.46 4.52
C ASP A 12 -27.02 0.51 3.02
N ASP A 13 -28.07 1.23 2.65
CA ASP A 13 -28.56 1.31 1.27
C ASP A 13 -27.58 2.03 0.32
N ASN A 14 -26.53 2.66 0.85
CA ASN A 14 -25.48 3.29 0.05
C ASN A 14 -24.38 2.31 -0.37
N ILE A 15 -24.44 1.04 0.06
CA ILE A 15 -23.46 0.01 -0.30
C ILE A 15 -24.07 -0.88 -1.37
N CYS A 16 -24.00 -0.41 -2.61
CA CYS A 16 -24.59 -1.07 -3.76
C CYS A 16 -23.61 -1.13 -4.94
N CYS A 17 -23.89 -2.04 -5.86
CA CYS A 17 -23.22 -2.10 -7.16
C CYS A 17 -23.55 -0.85 -7.98
N PHE A 18 -22.53 -0.11 -8.45
CA PHE A 18 -22.77 1.09 -9.27
C PHE A 18 -23.49 0.80 -10.59
N ALA A 19 -23.36 -0.43 -11.12
CA ALA A 19 -23.92 -0.82 -12.41
C ALA A 19 -25.35 -1.39 -12.32
N THR A 20 -25.67 -2.10 -11.23
CA THR A 20 -26.95 -2.82 -11.10
C THR A 20 -27.84 -2.29 -9.97
N GLY A 21 -27.31 -1.44 -9.08
CA GLY A 21 -28.00 -0.93 -7.90
C GLY A 21 -28.21 -1.97 -6.79
N LYS A 22 -27.83 -3.24 -7.00
CA LYS A 22 -28.00 -4.30 -6.00
C LYS A 22 -27.13 -4.07 -4.77
N LEU A 23 -27.72 -4.28 -3.60
CA LEU A 23 -27.08 -4.13 -2.29
C LEU A 23 -26.13 -5.27 -1.97
N TYR A 24 -25.20 -5.03 -1.05
CA TYR A 24 -24.29 -6.06 -0.54
C TYR A 24 -24.99 -7.24 0.16
N THR A 25 -26.24 -7.05 0.59
CA THR A 25 -27.07 -8.12 1.17
C THR A 25 -27.71 -9.01 0.09
N GLU A 26 -27.73 -8.57 -1.16
CA GLU A 26 -28.39 -9.24 -2.27
C GLU A 26 -27.40 -9.92 -3.22
N THR A 27 -26.16 -9.42 -3.29
CA THR A 27 -25.12 -9.93 -4.18
C THR A 27 -23.74 -9.86 -3.55
N LEU A 28 -22.83 -10.68 -4.10
CA LEU A 28 -21.40 -10.58 -3.83
C LEU A 28 -20.81 -9.35 -4.53
N LEU A 29 -20.59 -8.29 -3.76
CA LEU A 29 -19.84 -7.12 -4.20
C LEU A 29 -18.32 -7.32 -4.14
N GLY A 30 -17.64 -6.69 -5.08
CA GLY A 30 -16.20 -6.57 -5.19
C GLY A 30 -15.84 -5.27 -5.88
N VAL A 31 -14.60 -5.15 -6.35
CA VAL A 31 -14.13 -4.02 -7.16
C VAL A 31 -13.45 -4.51 -8.42
N GLY A 32 -13.47 -3.67 -9.45
CA GLY A 32 -12.65 -3.85 -10.64
C GLY A 32 -11.17 -3.56 -10.32
N VAL A 33 -10.28 -4.46 -10.72
CA VAL A 33 -8.83 -4.27 -10.62
C VAL A 33 -8.23 -4.21 -12.02
N SER A 34 -7.58 -3.10 -12.32
CA SER A 34 -6.85 -2.88 -13.56
C SER A 34 -5.38 -3.23 -13.38
N ARG A 35 -4.70 -3.47 -14.51
CA ARG A 35 -3.30 -3.85 -14.54
C ARG A 35 -2.55 -3.04 -15.57
N GLU A 36 -1.45 -2.44 -15.14
CA GLU A 36 -0.44 -1.87 -16.02
C GLU A 36 0.89 -2.57 -15.75
N ARG A 37 1.26 -3.51 -16.62
CA ARG A 37 2.40 -4.43 -16.40
C ARG A 37 2.23 -5.24 -15.10
N ALA A 38 3.08 -4.99 -14.11
CA ALA A 38 3.04 -5.62 -12.79
C ALA A 38 2.35 -4.75 -11.72
N ASN A 39 1.88 -3.56 -12.10
CA ASN A 39 1.20 -2.64 -11.19
C ASN A 39 -0.30 -2.89 -11.26
N LEU A 40 -0.91 -3.00 -10.09
CA LEU A 40 -2.36 -3.12 -9.93
C LEU A 40 -2.92 -1.81 -9.43
N SER A 41 -4.11 -1.45 -9.91
CA SER A 41 -4.87 -0.33 -9.37
C SER A 41 -6.37 -0.63 -9.40
N SER A 42 -7.14 0.19 -8.70
CA SER A 42 -8.59 0.10 -8.64
C SER A 42 -9.16 1.51 -8.46
N ALA A 43 -10.35 1.74 -9.01
CA ALA A 43 -11.10 2.97 -8.73
C ALA A 43 -11.89 2.89 -7.40
N GLY A 44 -11.90 1.72 -6.74
CA GLY A 44 -12.64 1.50 -5.49
C GLY A 44 -14.17 1.41 -5.65
N GLU A 45 -14.68 1.43 -6.88
CA GLU A 45 -16.11 1.38 -7.17
C GLU A 45 -16.67 -0.04 -7.00
N LEU A 46 -17.75 -0.17 -6.22
CA LEU A 46 -18.37 -1.46 -5.93
C LEU A 46 -19.10 -2.02 -7.15
N LEU A 47 -18.77 -3.24 -7.52
CA LEU A 47 -19.33 -3.98 -8.65
C LEU A 47 -19.90 -5.31 -8.15
N ALA A 48 -21.09 -5.68 -8.62
CA ALA A 48 -21.66 -7.00 -8.39
C ALA A 48 -20.91 -8.05 -9.20
N LYS A 49 -20.67 -9.23 -8.59
CA LYS A 49 -20.01 -10.33 -9.28
C LYS A 49 -20.76 -10.75 -10.55
N GLU A 50 -22.09 -10.80 -10.54
CA GLU A 50 -22.83 -11.17 -11.76
C GLU A 50 -22.70 -10.13 -12.89
N ALA A 51 -22.51 -8.85 -12.57
CA ALA A 51 -22.28 -7.82 -13.59
C ALA A 51 -20.90 -8.00 -14.23
N PHE A 52 -19.89 -8.33 -13.40
CA PHE A 52 -18.59 -8.72 -13.90
C PHE A 52 -18.68 -10.01 -14.74
N ASP A 53 -19.35 -11.06 -14.27
CA ASP A 53 -19.46 -12.30 -15.05
C ASP A 53 -20.23 -12.08 -16.37
N GLY A 54 -21.19 -11.14 -16.39
CA GLY A 54 -21.91 -10.68 -17.58
C GLY A 54 -21.13 -9.77 -18.54
N GLY A 55 -19.82 -9.58 -18.31
CA GLY A 55 -18.93 -8.87 -19.23
C GLY A 55 -18.68 -7.39 -18.91
N HIS A 56 -19.20 -6.86 -17.80
CA HIS A 56 -18.92 -5.47 -17.41
C HIS A 56 -17.46 -5.30 -16.97
N ARG A 57 -16.67 -4.50 -17.71
CA ARG A 57 -15.21 -4.33 -17.52
C ARG A 57 -14.75 -2.87 -17.43
N GLN A 58 -15.66 -1.94 -17.15
CA GLN A 58 -15.37 -0.50 -17.13
C GLN A 58 -15.96 0.16 -15.88
N GLY A 59 -15.22 1.08 -15.25
CA GLY A 59 -15.72 1.91 -14.15
C GLY A 59 -16.61 3.06 -14.63
N THR A 60 -17.14 3.87 -13.71
CA THR A 60 -18.00 5.02 -14.07
C THR A 60 -17.24 6.07 -14.89
N ASN A 61 -15.92 6.17 -14.68
CA ASN A 61 -15.00 7.00 -15.45
C ASN A 61 -14.56 6.36 -16.79
N LYS A 62 -15.16 5.22 -17.18
CA LYS A 62 -14.83 4.42 -18.37
C LYS A 62 -13.42 3.80 -18.37
N ALA A 63 -12.69 3.86 -17.25
CA ALA A 63 -11.42 3.16 -17.12
C ALA A 63 -11.67 1.64 -17.15
N ALA A 64 -10.92 0.92 -17.98
CA ALA A 64 -11.04 -0.52 -18.09
C ALA A 64 -10.35 -1.22 -16.91
N PHE A 65 -10.93 -2.32 -16.45
CA PHE A 65 -10.32 -3.23 -15.48
C PHE A 65 -10.36 -4.67 -16.00
N GLU A 66 -9.39 -5.47 -15.55
CA GLU A 66 -9.16 -6.83 -16.04
C GLU A 66 -9.76 -7.88 -15.09
N PHE A 67 -9.69 -7.61 -13.79
CA PHE A 67 -10.03 -8.56 -12.74
C PHE A 67 -11.18 -8.07 -11.87
N PHE A 68 -11.80 -9.03 -11.17
CA PHE A 68 -12.73 -8.80 -10.08
C PHE A 68 -12.04 -9.21 -8.77
N LEU A 69 -12.18 -8.40 -7.73
CA LEU A 69 -11.69 -8.73 -6.39
C LEU A 69 -12.81 -8.51 -5.37
N PRO A 70 -13.32 -9.56 -4.70
CA PRO A 70 -14.28 -9.41 -3.61
C PRO A 70 -13.72 -8.51 -2.51
N VAL A 71 -14.59 -7.68 -1.92
CA VAL A 71 -14.21 -6.76 -0.84
C VAL A 71 -14.80 -7.17 0.51
N TRP A 72 -14.19 -6.76 1.61
CA TRP A 72 -14.69 -7.03 2.96
C TRP A 72 -15.62 -5.93 3.43
N ILE A 73 -16.92 -6.07 3.17
CA ILE A 73 -17.90 -5.09 3.66
C ILE A 73 -18.08 -5.29 5.16
N ASN A 74 -18.50 -6.47 5.56
CA ASN A 74 -18.57 -6.91 6.95
C ASN A 74 -18.44 -8.43 7.03
N LYS A 75 -18.38 -8.97 8.25
CA LYS A 75 -18.25 -10.42 8.47
C LYS A 75 -19.34 -11.25 7.79
N ALA A 76 -20.60 -10.79 7.74
CA ALA A 76 -21.69 -11.57 7.13
C ALA A 76 -21.53 -11.66 5.61
N HIS A 77 -21.12 -10.56 4.97
CA HIS A 77 -20.82 -10.51 3.53
C HIS A 77 -19.53 -11.26 3.17
N ALA A 78 -18.53 -11.23 4.06
CA ALA A 78 -17.20 -11.77 3.83
C ALA A 78 -17.02 -13.17 4.43
N ALA A 79 -16.26 -13.31 5.53
CA ALA A 79 -15.90 -14.63 6.09
C ALA A 79 -17.09 -15.50 6.55
N GLY A 80 -18.28 -14.91 6.75
CA GLY A 80 -19.53 -15.64 7.01
C GLY A 80 -20.22 -16.17 5.75
N SER A 81 -19.73 -15.80 4.57
CA SER A 81 -20.27 -16.17 3.26
C SER A 81 -19.33 -17.14 2.53
N PRO A 82 -19.72 -18.41 2.33
CA PRO A 82 -18.93 -19.35 1.53
C PRO A 82 -18.69 -18.85 0.10
N LEU A 83 -19.68 -18.17 -0.48
CA LEU A 83 -19.58 -17.59 -1.82
C LEU A 83 -18.45 -16.56 -1.91
N TRP A 84 -18.28 -15.74 -0.87
CA TRP A 84 -17.20 -14.77 -0.81
C TRP A 84 -15.84 -15.45 -0.64
N CYS A 85 -15.71 -16.43 0.26
CA CYS A 85 -14.46 -17.17 0.48
C CYS A 85 -13.98 -17.84 -0.81
N ASP A 86 -14.88 -18.55 -1.49
CA ASP A 86 -14.60 -19.22 -2.76
C ASP A 86 -14.21 -18.23 -3.87
N ALA A 87 -14.90 -17.08 -3.94
CA ALA A 87 -14.58 -16.05 -4.91
C ALA A 87 -13.23 -15.39 -4.60
N LEU A 88 -12.94 -15.10 -3.33
CA LEU A 88 -11.68 -14.50 -2.92
C LEU A 88 -10.51 -15.39 -3.32
N GLU A 89 -10.56 -16.69 -2.98
CA GLU A 89 -9.49 -17.62 -3.29
C GLU A 89 -9.21 -17.69 -4.79
N ARG A 90 -10.28 -17.85 -5.60
CA ARG A 90 -10.15 -17.88 -7.07
C ARG A 90 -9.61 -16.58 -7.63
N CYS A 91 -10.14 -15.43 -7.19
CA CYS A 91 -9.75 -14.13 -7.70
C CYS A 91 -8.30 -13.78 -7.32
N VAL A 92 -7.92 -13.95 -6.05
CA VAL A 92 -6.57 -13.63 -5.58
C VAL A 92 -5.55 -14.55 -6.24
N THR A 93 -5.80 -15.87 -6.27
CA THR A 93 -4.91 -16.83 -6.94
C THR A 93 -4.82 -16.55 -8.45
N GLY A 94 -5.94 -16.22 -9.10
CA GLY A 94 -5.98 -15.88 -10.51
C GLY A 94 -5.16 -14.63 -10.85
N ILE A 95 -5.27 -13.57 -10.05
CA ILE A 95 -4.45 -12.36 -10.19
C ILE A 95 -2.99 -12.68 -9.92
N GLY A 96 -2.69 -13.37 -8.81
CA GLY A 96 -1.33 -13.73 -8.41
C GLY A 96 -0.59 -14.55 -9.47
N ALA A 97 -1.23 -15.60 -9.99
CA ALA A 97 -0.65 -16.44 -11.03
C ALA A 97 -0.42 -15.65 -12.34
N ARG A 98 -1.38 -14.84 -12.77
CA ARG A 98 -1.32 -14.13 -14.06
C ARG A 98 -0.39 -12.91 -14.06
N VAL A 99 -0.22 -12.25 -12.91
CA VAL A 99 0.55 -11.01 -12.82
C VAL A 99 1.93 -11.24 -12.21
N TYR A 100 2.02 -12.12 -11.21
CA TYR A 100 3.23 -12.31 -10.39
C TYR A 100 3.80 -13.72 -10.43
N GLN A 101 3.17 -14.64 -11.20
CA GLN A 101 3.56 -16.05 -11.26
C GLN A 101 3.52 -16.72 -9.88
N ALA A 102 2.64 -16.24 -8.99
CA ALA A 102 2.43 -16.83 -7.69
C ALA A 102 1.74 -18.20 -7.81
N SER A 103 2.17 -19.16 -6.99
CA SER A 103 1.76 -20.57 -7.12
C SER A 103 0.66 -20.99 -6.13
N SER A 104 0.39 -20.16 -5.12
CA SER A 104 -0.54 -20.45 -4.04
C SER A 104 -1.37 -19.21 -3.69
N LEU A 105 -2.45 -19.41 -2.93
CA LEU A 105 -3.22 -18.30 -2.37
C LEU A 105 -2.36 -17.43 -1.45
N ASP A 106 -1.47 -18.04 -0.65
CA ASP A 106 -0.61 -17.31 0.28
C ASP A 106 0.40 -16.42 -0.45
N ASP A 107 1.08 -16.96 -1.47
CA ASP A 107 1.99 -16.18 -2.32
C ASP A 107 1.24 -15.07 -3.05
N SER A 108 0.05 -15.37 -3.56
CA SER A 108 -0.79 -14.41 -4.27
C SER A 108 -1.24 -13.28 -3.35
N ALA A 109 -1.65 -13.60 -2.11
CA ALA A 109 -2.06 -12.61 -1.12
C ALA A 109 -0.91 -11.67 -0.73
N LEU A 110 0.33 -12.18 -0.64
CA LEU A 110 1.53 -11.39 -0.37
C LEU A 110 1.89 -10.41 -1.49
N GLU A 111 1.50 -10.68 -2.73
CA GLU A 111 1.74 -9.78 -3.86
C GLU A 111 0.57 -8.84 -4.10
N VAL A 112 -0.67 -9.35 -4.13
CA VAL A 112 -1.85 -8.59 -4.56
C VAL A 112 -2.25 -7.51 -3.56
N PHE A 113 -2.46 -7.88 -2.29
CA PHE A 113 -3.00 -6.92 -1.31
C PHE A 113 -2.01 -5.83 -0.93
N PRO A 114 -0.74 -6.12 -0.60
CA PRO A 114 0.21 -5.07 -0.25
C PRO A 114 0.40 -4.03 -1.36
N ARG A 115 0.40 -4.45 -2.63
CA ARG A 115 0.50 -3.54 -3.78
C ARG A 115 -0.73 -2.69 -3.96
N LEU A 116 -1.93 -3.30 -3.90
CA LEU A 116 -3.18 -2.55 -3.99
C LEU A 116 -3.33 -1.54 -2.86
N ILE A 117 -3.07 -1.94 -1.61
CA ILE A 117 -3.14 -1.05 -0.44
C ILE A 117 -2.12 0.08 -0.58
N ASN A 118 -0.88 -0.23 -0.95
CA ASN A 118 0.15 0.79 -1.18
C ASN A 118 -0.28 1.79 -2.26
N GLN A 119 -0.82 1.30 -3.38
CA GLN A 119 -1.33 2.15 -4.45
C GLN A 119 -2.48 3.04 -3.96
N MET A 120 -3.46 2.50 -3.22
CA MET A 120 -4.57 3.30 -2.68
C MET A 120 -4.06 4.41 -1.75
N ILE A 121 -3.07 4.11 -0.90
CA ILE A 121 -2.45 5.11 -0.02
C ILE A 121 -1.81 6.24 -0.83
N VAL A 122 -1.07 5.91 -1.89
CA VAL A 122 -0.45 6.91 -2.77
C VAL A 122 -1.50 7.75 -3.52
N GLU A 123 -2.59 7.13 -3.98
CA GLU A 123 -3.69 7.85 -4.64
C GLU A 123 -4.39 8.84 -3.70
N MET A 124 -4.67 8.45 -2.45
CA MET A 124 -5.31 9.31 -1.44
C MET A 124 -4.48 10.56 -1.09
N MET A 125 -3.17 10.54 -1.31
CA MET A 125 -2.31 11.69 -1.02
C MET A 125 -2.46 12.83 -2.01
N LYS A 126 -3.00 12.57 -3.20
CA LYS A 126 -3.07 13.56 -4.28
C LYS A 126 -4.07 14.66 -3.87
N PRO A 127 -3.64 15.94 -3.84
CA PRO A 127 -4.48 17.03 -3.35
C PRO A 127 -5.69 17.33 -4.23
N GLU A 128 -5.65 16.92 -5.49
CA GLU A 128 -6.65 17.24 -6.53
C GLU A 128 -7.76 16.19 -6.65
N VAL A 129 -7.77 15.15 -5.81
CA VAL A 129 -8.75 14.05 -5.91
C VAL A 129 -10.12 14.55 -5.42
N PRO A 130 -11.18 14.46 -6.25
CA PRO A 130 -12.54 14.76 -5.81
C PRO A 130 -12.92 14.01 -4.54
N ARG A 131 -13.72 14.63 -3.66
CA ARG A 131 -14.09 14.05 -2.36
C ARG A 131 -14.67 12.63 -2.49
N SER A 132 -15.53 12.40 -3.48
CA SER A 132 -16.14 11.08 -3.72
C SER A 132 -15.10 10.01 -4.10
N GLU A 133 -14.12 10.35 -4.93
CA GLU A 133 -13.03 9.45 -5.33
C GLU A 133 -12.09 9.17 -4.16
N ALA A 134 -11.82 10.18 -3.32
CA ALA A 134 -11.03 10.01 -2.10
C ALA A 134 -11.73 9.07 -1.09
N ILE A 135 -13.05 9.18 -0.95
CA ILE A 135 -13.86 8.26 -0.14
C ILE A 135 -13.78 6.84 -0.71
N ALA A 136 -14.07 6.65 -2.00
CA ALA A 136 -14.02 5.32 -2.62
C ALA A 136 -12.61 4.67 -2.51
N THR A 137 -11.56 5.45 -2.71
CA THR A 137 -10.16 4.99 -2.56
C THR A 137 -9.86 4.57 -1.11
N PHE A 138 -10.31 5.36 -0.14
CA PHE A 138 -10.14 5.06 1.28
C PHE A 138 -10.90 3.82 1.73
N GLU A 139 -12.17 3.70 1.31
CA GLU A 139 -13.00 2.54 1.59
C GLU A 139 -12.39 1.29 0.97
N ALA A 140 -11.95 1.34 -0.29
CA ALA A 140 -11.25 0.23 -0.93
C ALA A 140 -9.97 -0.16 -0.19
N MET A 141 -9.16 0.81 0.26
CA MET A 141 -7.98 0.56 1.09
C MET A 141 -8.35 -0.18 2.40
N CYS A 142 -9.41 0.27 3.09
CA CYS A 142 -9.89 -0.36 4.32
C CYS A 142 -10.35 -1.80 4.05
N ASN A 143 -11.13 -2.02 2.98
CA ASN A 143 -11.59 -3.33 2.54
C ASN A 143 -10.42 -4.29 2.24
N PHE A 144 -9.42 -3.83 1.50
CA PHE A 144 -8.23 -4.61 1.15
C PHE A 144 -7.39 -4.94 2.38
N TRP A 145 -7.15 -3.95 3.25
CA TRP A 145 -6.41 -4.16 4.49
C TRP A 145 -7.14 -5.15 5.40
N ARG A 146 -8.46 -5.01 5.56
CA ARG A 146 -9.28 -5.90 6.38
C ARG A 146 -9.28 -7.33 5.85
N THR A 147 -9.31 -7.50 4.53
CA THR A 147 -9.22 -8.80 3.86
C THR A 147 -7.84 -9.43 4.08
N LEU A 148 -6.76 -8.69 3.84
CA LEU A 148 -5.40 -9.17 4.12
C LEU A 148 -5.25 -9.56 5.59
N ARG A 149 -5.75 -8.73 6.51
CA ARG A 149 -5.73 -9.02 7.94
C ARG A 149 -6.44 -10.33 8.28
N TRP A 150 -7.63 -10.56 7.73
CA TRP A 150 -8.33 -11.82 7.92
C TRP A 150 -7.54 -13.03 7.40
N LEU A 151 -6.88 -12.91 6.24
CA LEU A 151 -6.01 -13.97 5.73
C LEU A 151 -4.85 -14.24 6.70
N VAL A 152 -4.22 -13.21 7.28
CA VAL A 152 -3.15 -13.36 8.29
C VAL A 152 -3.67 -14.02 9.57
N ASP A 153 -4.88 -13.67 10.00
CA ASP A 153 -5.53 -14.24 11.19
C ASP A 153 -5.87 -15.73 10.99
N THR A 154 -6.20 -16.15 9.76
CA THR A 154 -6.74 -17.49 9.48
C THR A 154 -5.75 -18.44 8.80
N ARG A 155 -4.62 -17.95 8.27
CA ARG A 155 -3.68 -18.75 7.50
C ARG A 155 -2.29 -18.77 8.15
N PRO A 156 -1.93 -19.84 8.89
CA PRO A 156 -0.63 -19.94 9.56
C PRO A 156 0.57 -19.85 8.63
N ALA A 157 0.48 -20.40 7.41
CA ALA A 157 1.55 -20.33 6.42
C ALA A 157 1.83 -18.88 5.98
N LEU A 158 0.79 -18.11 5.69
CA LEU A 158 0.92 -16.67 5.39
C LEU A 158 1.54 -15.91 6.57
N ARG A 159 1.05 -16.18 7.79
CA ARG A 159 1.58 -15.57 9.01
C ARG A 159 3.07 -15.83 9.18
N LEU A 160 3.51 -17.08 9.00
CA LEU A 160 4.91 -17.47 9.08
C LEU A 160 5.77 -16.72 8.04
N SER A 161 5.30 -16.66 6.79
CA SER A 161 5.98 -15.95 5.70
C SER A 161 6.14 -14.46 6.01
N ILE A 162 5.11 -13.80 6.53
CA ILE A 162 5.18 -12.38 6.94
C ILE A 162 6.15 -12.19 8.11
N THR A 163 6.07 -13.05 9.13
CA THR A 163 6.98 -13.02 10.29
C THR A 163 8.44 -13.07 9.84
N GLN A 164 8.77 -14.02 8.96
CA GLN A 164 10.13 -14.20 8.45
C GLN A 164 10.59 -13.01 7.61
N ARG A 165 9.71 -12.42 6.79
CA ARG A 165 10.04 -11.22 5.99
C ARG A 165 10.30 -10.02 6.89
N LEU A 166 9.41 -9.71 7.83
CA LEU A 166 9.54 -8.56 8.72
C LEU A 166 10.71 -8.70 9.69
N THR A 167 10.92 -9.89 10.27
CA THR A 167 12.05 -10.15 11.17
C THR A 167 13.37 -9.98 10.46
N ARG A 168 13.53 -10.57 9.27
CA ARG A 168 14.76 -10.42 8.46
C ARG A 168 15.00 -8.97 8.04
N PHE A 169 13.94 -8.25 7.65
CA PHE A 169 14.01 -6.85 7.27
C PHE A 169 14.56 -5.97 8.41
N VAL A 170 14.12 -6.21 9.64
CA VAL A 170 14.60 -5.47 10.82
C VAL A 170 15.98 -5.93 11.28
N ALA A 171 16.29 -7.23 11.17
CA ALA A 171 17.50 -7.81 11.73
C ALA A 171 18.78 -7.49 10.92
N SER A 172 18.69 -7.30 9.60
CA SER A 172 19.88 -7.08 8.78
C SER A 172 19.63 -6.19 7.57
N GLU A 173 20.61 -5.34 7.27
CA GLU A 173 20.61 -4.47 6.11
C GLU A 173 20.60 -5.21 4.78
N ASP A 174 21.21 -6.38 4.70
CA ASP A 174 21.29 -7.16 3.46
C ASP A 174 19.89 -7.61 3.01
N ASN A 175 19.03 -7.95 3.98
CA ASN A 175 17.63 -8.33 3.70
C ASN A 175 16.77 -7.16 3.21
N ARG A 176 17.25 -5.92 3.36
CA ARG A 176 16.57 -4.70 2.88
C ARG A 176 16.94 -4.36 1.43
N HIS A 177 17.89 -5.08 0.83
CA HIS A 177 18.30 -4.89 -0.57
C HIS A 177 17.11 -5.06 -1.55
N LYS A 178 17.08 -4.28 -2.64
CA LYS A 178 16.03 -4.31 -3.69
C LYS A 178 15.78 -5.67 -4.34
N GLU A 179 16.68 -6.64 -4.19
CA GLU A 179 16.47 -8.02 -4.67
C GLU A 179 15.61 -8.85 -3.72
N LEU A 180 15.71 -8.58 -2.42
CA LEU A 180 14.97 -9.30 -1.39
C LEU A 180 13.71 -8.52 -0.97
N THR A 181 13.79 -7.19 -1.00
CA THR A 181 12.72 -6.25 -0.69
C THR A 181 12.58 -5.25 -1.85
N PRO A 182 12.00 -5.62 -3.00
CA PRO A 182 11.90 -4.72 -4.14
C PRO A 182 11.08 -3.45 -3.85
N ASP A 183 10.05 -3.56 -3.02
CA ASP A 183 9.09 -2.50 -2.72
C ASP A 183 8.99 -2.29 -1.20
N LEU A 184 9.34 -1.09 -0.72
CA LEU A 184 9.22 -0.74 0.70
C LEU A 184 7.77 -0.55 1.13
N GLY A 185 6.93 0.04 0.28
CA GLY A 185 5.53 0.29 0.59
C GLY A 185 4.80 -1.01 0.93
N MET A 186 5.09 -2.09 0.19
CA MET A 186 4.58 -3.42 0.53
C MET A 186 5.01 -3.90 1.92
N VAL A 187 6.27 -3.72 2.29
CA VAL A 187 6.78 -4.12 3.62
C VAL A 187 6.07 -3.37 4.74
N LEU A 188 5.80 -2.08 4.54
CA LEU A 188 5.02 -1.29 5.49
C LEU A 188 3.58 -1.80 5.61
N VAL A 189 2.92 -2.13 4.49
CA VAL A 189 1.57 -2.74 4.55
C VAL A 189 1.57 -4.09 5.25
N LEU A 190 2.56 -4.93 5.00
CA LEU A 190 2.70 -6.21 5.70
C LEU A 190 2.88 -5.99 7.20
N TYR A 191 3.72 -5.03 7.60
CA TYR A 191 3.90 -4.67 8.99
C TYR A 191 2.57 -4.28 9.65
N THR A 192 1.76 -3.42 9.00
CA THR A 192 0.49 -2.96 9.59
C THR A 192 -0.53 -4.08 9.74
N ALA A 193 -0.69 -4.93 8.71
CA ALA A 193 -1.59 -6.08 8.79
C ALA A 193 -1.13 -7.09 9.87
N PHE A 194 0.17 -7.17 10.15
CA PHE A 194 0.76 -8.09 11.10
C PHE A 194 0.81 -7.58 12.56
N GLN A 195 0.41 -6.33 12.82
CA GLN A 195 0.43 -5.77 14.19
C GLN A 195 -0.45 -6.59 15.16
N GLY A 196 0.08 -6.84 16.36
CA GLY A 196 -0.58 -7.62 17.40
C GLY A 196 -0.40 -9.14 17.28
N HIS A 197 0.24 -9.64 16.22
CA HIS A 197 0.66 -11.04 16.15
C HIS A 197 2.02 -11.25 16.85
N GLU A 198 2.20 -12.46 17.38
CA GLU A 198 3.50 -12.92 17.86
C GLU A 198 4.54 -12.86 16.73
N GLY A 199 5.76 -12.45 17.08
CA GLY A 199 6.85 -12.27 16.11
C GLY A 199 6.77 -10.98 15.28
N CYS A 200 5.75 -10.12 15.49
CA CYS A 200 5.73 -8.81 14.87
C CYS A 200 6.85 -7.93 15.46
N PRO A 201 7.76 -7.37 14.64
CA PRO A 201 8.81 -6.51 15.17
C PRO A 201 8.23 -5.30 15.91
N GLY A 202 8.90 -4.86 16.98
CA GLY A 202 8.50 -3.65 17.69
C GLY A 202 8.50 -2.42 16.76
N ARG A 203 7.52 -1.52 16.93
CA ARG A 203 7.32 -0.33 16.08
C ARG A 203 8.60 0.46 15.85
N GLN A 204 9.38 0.71 16.91
CA GLN A 204 10.60 1.50 16.82
C GLN A 204 11.69 0.82 15.99
N ALA A 205 11.87 -0.49 16.18
CA ALA A 205 12.85 -1.26 15.42
C ALA A 205 12.48 -1.30 13.94
N PHE A 206 11.20 -1.53 13.65
CA PHE A 206 10.68 -1.52 12.29
C PHE A 206 10.85 -0.16 11.60
N ILE A 207 10.38 0.92 12.21
CA ILE A 207 10.38 2.24 11.56
C ILE A 207 11.79 2.80 11.40
N ASN A 208 12.72 2.50 12.32
CA ASN A 208 14.12 2.86 12.15
C ASN A 208 14.74 2.10 10.97
N ALA A 209 14.49 0.79 10.86
CA ALA A 209 14.97 0.00 9.73
C ALA A 209 14.36 0.45 8.39
N TYR A 210 13.07 0.82 8.40
CA TYR A 210 12.37 1.35 7.24
C TYR A 210 12.92 2.70 6.82
N ALA A 211 13.06 3.65 7.75
CA ALA A 211 13.53 5.00 7.46
C ALA A 211 14.97 5.03 6.95
N ASP A 212 15.85 4.21 7.53
CA ASP A 212 17.24 4.05 7.08
C ASP A 212 17.29 3.54 5.63
N GLU A 213 16.60 2.44 5.31
CA GLU A 213 16.58 1.90 3.95
C GLU A 213 15.87 2.84 2.95
N ASN A 214 14.81 3.52 3.36
CA ASN A 214 14.13 4.51 2.52
C ASN A 214 15.08 5.66 2.15
N SER A 215 15.90 6.11 3.11
CA SER A 215 16.91 7.14 2.91
C SER A 215 17.98 6.73 1.90
N LEU A 216 18.42 5.46 1.94
CA LEU A 216 19.32 4.90 0.93
C LEU A 216 18.70 4.86 -0.47
N ARG A 217 17.41 4.50 -0.58
CA ARG A 217 16.73 4.40 -1.89
C ARG A 217 16.52 5.75 -2.55
N TRP A 218 16.44 6.83 -1.77
CA TRP A 218 16.33 8.18 -2.32
C TRP A 218 17.60 8.65 -3.01
N VAL A 219 18.77 8.10 -2.65
CA VAL A 219 20.07 8.47 -3.23
C VAL A 219 20.05 8.43 -4.75
N MET A 220 19.53 7.35 -5.31
CA MET A 220 19.36 7.20 -6.75
C MET A 220 18.61 8.38 -7.38
N TRP A 221 17.54 8.84 -6.73
CA TRP A 221 16.66 9.87 -7.27
C TRP A 221 17.29 11.25 -7.25
N TRP A 222 17.82 11.68 -6.11
CA TRP A 222 18.43 13.01 -6.00
C TRP A 222 19.77 13.09 -6.75
N GLN A 223 20.54 11.99 -6.84
CA GLN A 223 21.75 11.96 -7.69
C GLN A 223 21.40 12.09 -9.17
N ARG A 224 20.36 11.40 -9.65
CA ARG A 224 19.91 11.50 -11.05
C ARG A 224 19.40 12.90 -11.40
N ALA A 225 18.84 13.61 -10.41
CA ALA A 225 18.42 15.00 -10.55
C ALA A 225 19.60 15.99 -10.52
N GLY A 226 20.84 15.54 -10.31
CA GLY A 226 22.01 16.41 -10.16
C GLY A 226 21.99 17.23 -8.87
N THR A 227 21.24 16.79 -7.85
CA THR A 227 21.13 17.47 -6.56
C THR A 227 22.46 17.40 -5.81
N ARG A 228 22.92 18.53 -5.25
CA ARG A 228 24.10 18.58 -4.40
C ARG A 228 23.86 17.77 -3.13
N PRO A 229 24.83 16.99 -2.63
CA PRO A 229 24.69 16.16 -1.43
C PRO A 229 24.74 17.01 -0.13
N GLU A 230 23.87 18.01 -0.05
CA GLU A 230 23.74 18.96 1.05
C GLU A 230 22.34 18.85 1.66
N SER A 231 22.23 19.13 2.96
CA SER A 231 21.00 18.95 3.75
C SER A 231 19.75 19.55 3.10
N SER A 232 19.78 20.82 2.72
CA SER A 232 18.60 21.51 2.16
C SER A 232 18.26 21.06 0.74
N PRO A 233 19.21 20.99 -0.23
CA PRO A 233 18.93 20.45 -1.56
C PRO A 233 18.39 19.02 -1.56
N VAL A 234 18.96 18.11 -0.76
CA VAL A 234 18.47 16.72 -0.66
C VAL A 234 17.09 16.68 -0.01
N PHE A 235 16.83 17.56 0.96
CA PHE A 235 15.49 17.70 1.52
C PHE A 235 14.50 18.10 0.42
N GLU A 236 14.75 19.11 -0.39
CA GLU A 236 13.79 19.43 -1.47
C GLU A 236 13.66 18.31 -2.51
N ALA A 237 14.77 17.70 -2.93
CA ALA A 237 14.77 16.65 -3.95
C ALA A 237 14.03 15.38 -3.54
N THR A 238 13.96 15.07 -2.23
CA THR A 238 13.33 13.84 -1.73
C THR A 238 11.91 14.06 -1.19
N ARG A 239 11.32 15.25 -1.43
CA ARG A 239 10.03 15.68 -0.87
C ARG A 239 8.92 14.66 -1.08
N VAL A 240 8.70 14.18 -2.30
CA VAL A 240 7.59 13.27 -2.61
C VAL A 240 7.73 11.95 -1.84
N SER A 241 8.92 11.34 -1.84
CA SER A 241 9.14 10.08 -1.12
C SER A 241 9.02 10.24 0.41
N ARG A 242 9.45 11.39 0.95
CA ARG A 242 9.22 11.71 2.37
C ARG A 242 7.74 11.88 2.67
N GLU A 243 7.02 12.61 1.83
CA GLU A 243 5.58 12.80 1.95
C GLU A 243 4.86 11.44 1.95
N ILE A 244 5.22 10.51 1.06
CA ILE A 244 4.62 9.16 1.00
C ILE A 244 4.84 8.40 2.31
N CYS A 245 6.09 8.36 2.79
CA CYS A 245 6.41 7.70 4.05
C CYS A 245 5.66 8.33 5.24
N MET A 246 5.58 9.66 5.30
CA MET A 246 4.83 10.36 6.36
C MET A 246 3.35 10.01 6.32
N PHE A 247 2.73 10.05 5.14
CA PHE A 247 1.31 9.78 5.01
C PHE A 247 0.99 8.31 5.30
N GLN A 248 1.82 7.36 4.86
CA GLN A 248 1.65 5.96 5.23
C GLN A 248 1.73 5.77 6.75
N MET A 249 2.69 6.41 7.44
CA MET A 249 2.75 6.36 8.90
C MET A 249 1.54 7.04 9.57
N MET A 250 0.98 8.07 8.95
CA MET A 250 -0.31 8.64 9.41
C MET A 250 -1.47 7.67 9.24
N VAL A 251 -1.53 6.90 8.15
CA VAL A 251 -2.53 5.84 7.99
C VAL A 251 -2.38 4.82 9.13
N VAL A 252 -1.15 4.44 9.48
CA VAL A 252 -0.91 3.57 10.65
C VAL A 252 -1.46 4.20 11.92
N ASP A 253 -1.09 5.44 12.23
CA ASP A 253 -1.41 6.05 13.52
C ASP A 253 -2.90 6.47 13.64
N THR A 254 -3.50 6.99 12.56
CA THR A 254 -4.86 7.54 12.55
C THR A 254 -5.91 6.50 12.15
N VAL A 255 -5.62 5.69 11.12
CA VAL A 255 -6.61 4.78 10.54
C VAL A 255 -6.52 3.40 11.15
N LEU A 256 -5.32 2.90 11.46
CA LEU A 256 -5.13 1.54 11.95
C LEU A 256 -4.95 1.46 13.47
N GLY A 257 -4.31 2.45 14.08
CA GLY A 257 -4.22 2.67 15.53
C GLY A 257 -4.10 1.39 16.37
N ASP A 258 -5.00 1.25 17.34
CA ASP A 258 -5.22 -0.03 18.01
C ASP A 258 -5.97 -0.99 17.08
N VAL A 259 -5.30 -2.08 16.70
CA VAL A 259 -5.81 -3.08 15.75
C VAL A 259 -7.17 -3.63 16.19
N ARG A 260 -7.36 -3.93 17.47
CA ARG A 260 -8.59 -4.56 17.96
C ARG A 260 -9.77 -3.60 17.84
N GLN A 261 -9.58 -2.34 18.25
CA GLN A 261 -10.58 -1.28 18.10
C GLN A 261 -10.86 -1.00 16.63
N THR A 262 -9.84 -1.00 15.77
CA THR A 262 -9.97 -0.80 14.34
C THR A 262 -10.79 -1.89 13.67
N LEU A 263 -10.53 -3.16 14.00
CA LEU A 263 -11.33 -4.27 13.49
C LEU A 263 -12.80 -4.13 13.92
N ALA A 264 -13.07 -3.80 15.19
CA ALA A 264 -14.43 -3.57 15.66
C ALA A 264 -15.12 -2.41 14.91
N ALA A 265 -14.41 -1.30 14.69
CA ALA A 265 -14.93 -0.15 13.95
C ALA A 265 -15.17 -0.46 12.47
N MET A 266 -14.29 -1.23 11.82
CA MET A 266 -14.47 -1.70 10.44
C MET A 266 -15.73 -2.54 10.32
N GLU A 267 -15.96 -3.51 11.22
CA GLU A 267 -17.19 -4.30 11.19
C GLU A 267 -18.45 -3.46 11.45
N ALA A 268 -18.38 -2.49 12.37
CA ALA A 268 -19.53 -1.64 12.71
C ALA A 268 -19.90 -0.64 11.60
N THR A 269 -18.93 -0.25 10.76
CA THR A 269 -19.11 0.78 9.73
C THR A 269 -19.05 0.23 8.30
N ASN A 270 -19.09 -1.09 8.12
CA ASN A 270 -18.91 -1.73 6.83
C ASN A 270 -17.60 -1.30 6.10
N CYS A 271 -16.50 -1.19 6.85
CA CYS A 271 -15.19 -0.67 6.41
C CYS A 271 -15.17 0.79 5.93
N LYS A 272 -16.20 1.60 6.19
CA LYS A 272 -16.25 3.00 5.72
C LYS A 272 -15.40 3.97 6.54
N LEU A 273 -15.36 3.79 7.86
CA LEU A 273 -14.58 4.61 8.82
C LEU A 273 -14.54 6.13 8.50
N PRO A 274 -15.68 6.80 8.24
CA PRO A 274 -15.71 8.17 7.70
C PRO A 274 -15.00 9.20 8.59
N GLU A 275 -15.16 9.09 9.91
CA GLU A 275 -14.51 9.98 10.88
C GLU A 275 -12.97 9.89 10.81
N ARG A 276 -12.42 8.69 10.54
CA ARG A 276 -10.96 8.49 10.42
C ARG A 276 -10.42 9.05 9.12
N LEU A 277 -11.21 9.01 8.04
CA LEU A 277 -10.84 9.66 6.78
C LEU A 277 -10.76 11.18 6.95
N GLU A 278 -11.77 11.79 7.57
CA GLU A 278 -11.80 13.23 7.82
C GLU A 278 -10.63 13.67 8.71
N ASP A 279 -10.36 12.92 9.80
CA ASP A 279 -9.21 13.16 10.68
C ASP A 279 -7.86 12.99 9.95
N LEU A 280 -7.72 11.95 9.12
CA LEU A 280 -6.52 11.72 8.31
C LEU A 280 -6.25 12.89 7.36
N GLN A 281 -7.27 13.35 6.62
CA GLN A 281 -7.15 14.46 5.68
C GLN A 281 -6.82 15.79 6.39
N GLY A 282 -7.47 16.04 7.53
CA GLY A 282 -7.21 17.23 8.35
C GLY A 282 -5.77 17.25 8.89
N LYS A 283 -5.33 16.16 9.51
CA LYS A 283 -3.97 16.03 10.04
C LYS A 283 -2.92 16.04 8.93
N TRP A 284 -3.20 15.51 7.75
CA TRP A 284 -2.22 15.45 6.66
C TRP A 284 -1.81 16.85 6.21
N ARG A 285 -2.77 17.76 6.02
CA ARG A 285 -2.48 19.16 5.64
C ARG A 285 -1.61 19.85 6.68
N GLN A 286 -1.93 19.68 7.96
CA GLN A 286 -1.16 20.26 9.06
C GLN A 286 0.26 19.69 9.11
N ARG A 287 0.41 18.37 9.01
CA ARG A 287 1.72 17.70 9.06
C ARG A 287 2.59 18.11 7.89
N LYS A 288 2.03 18.17 6.67
CA LYS A 288 2.75 18.62 5.48
C LYS A 288 3.25 20.06 5.62
N ALA A 289 2.43 20.96 6.15
CA ALA A 289 2.82 22.35 6.40
C ALA A 289 3.90 22.48 7.50
N ALA A 290 3.88 21.60 8.50
CA ALA A 290 4.82 21.62 9.62
C ALA A 290 6.15 20.88 9.35
N THR A 291 6.31 20.23 8.19
CA THR A 291 7.53 19.46 7.87
C THR A 291 8.48 20.27 6.99
N ASP A 292 9.32 21.08 7.62
CA ASP A 292 10.30 21.97 6.96
C ASP A 292 11.76 21.55 7.14
N SER A 293 12.01 20.50 7.91
CA SER A 293 13.34 20.08 8.33
C SER A 293 13.43 18.56 8.50
N TRP A 294 14.66 18.03 8.49
CA TRP A 294 14.92 16.61 8.75
C TRP A 294 14.47 16.18 10.15
N ALA A 295 14.69 17.02 11.16
CA ALA A 295 14.25 16.74 12.53
C ALA A 295 12.71 16.63 12.61
N ALA A 296 11.98 17.55 11.98
CA ALA A 296 10.52 17.48 11.89
C ALA A 296 10.08 16.21 11.16
N TYR A 297 10.70 15.87 10.03
CA TYR A 297 10.40 14.65 9.27
C TYR A 297 10.56 13.38 10.11
N PHE A 298 11.73 13.17 10.74
CA PHE A 298 12.00 11.98 11.56
C PHE A 298 11.05 11.88 12.76
N LYS A 299 10.76 13.02 13.41
CA LYS A 299 9.75 13.12 14.47
C LYS A 299 8.37 12.70 13.98
N HIS A 300 7.94 13.15 12.80
CA HIS A 300 6.62 12.88 12.25
C HIS A 300 6.40 11.43 11.84
N ILE A 301 7.44 10.72 11.38
CA ILE A 301 7.36 9.28 11.12
C ILE A 301 7.58 8.43 12.39
N GLY A 302 8.06 9.06 13.47
CA GLY A 302 8.39 8.38 14.73
C GLY A 302 9.65 7.52 14.64
N ALA A 303 10.58 7.89 13.76
CA ALA A 303 11.90 7.27 13.67
C ALA A 303 12.92 8.06 14.48
N ALA A 304 13.95 7.37 14.97
CA ALA A 304 15.09 8.02 15.58
C ALA A 304 15.83 8.86 14.53
N GLN A 305 16.27 10.05 14.93
CA GLN A 305 17.13 10.84 14.07
C GLN A 305 18.49 10.12 13.92
N PRO A 306 19.09 10.09 12.71
CA PRO A 306 20.40 9.49 12.51
C PRO A 306 21.46 10.11 13.43
N GLY A 307 22.21 9.27 14.16
CA GLY A 307 23.22 9.68 15.14
C GLY A 307 24.55 10.14 14.53
N PHE A 308 24.51 10.95 13.47
CA PHE A 308 25.70 11.47 12.80
C PHE A 308 26.09 12.86 13.34
N PRO A 309 27.36 13.28 13.25
CA PRO A 309 27.80 14.61 13.67
C PRO A 309 27.08 15.76 12.96
N SER A 310 26.58 15.52 11.74
CA SER A 310 25.74 16.46 11.00
C SER A 310 24.85 15.74 10.00
N THR A 311 23.80 16.40 9.53
CA THR A 311 22.95 15.89 8.44
C THR A 311 23.75 15.65 7.15
N ASN A 312 24.75 16.49 6.85
CA ASN A 312 25.59 16.31 5.67
C ASN A 312 26.47 15.05 5.78
N ALA A 313 26.98 14.75 6.98
CA ALA A 313 27.71 13.50 7.23
C ALA A 313 26.81 12.26 7.02
N TRP A 314 25.57 12.33 7.49
CA TRP A 314 24.57 11.29 7.23
C TRP A 314 24.23 11.14 5.74
N ILE A 315 24.04 12.25 5.00
CA ILE A 315 23.79 12.21 3.56
C ILE A 315 24.98 11.59 2.80
N ALA A 316 26.21 11.93 3.20
CA ALA A 316 27.41 11.35 2.63
C ALA A 316 27.50 9.84 2.91
N ASP A 317 27.16 9.39 4.12
CA ASP A 317 27.07 7.97 4.47
C ASP A 317 26.02 7.24 3.62
N CYS A 318 24.81 7.81 3.50
CA CYS A 318 23.77 7.27 2.63
C CYS A 318 24.26 7.10 1.19
N ALA A 319 24.98 8.09 0.65
CA ALA A 319 25.52 8.03 -0.70
C ALA A 319 26.59 6.94 -0.86
N ALA A 320 27.48 6.80 0.13
CA ALA A 320 28.53 5.78 0.14
C ALA A 320 27.93 4.36 0.24
N ARG A 321 26.99 4.13 1.16
CA ARG A 321 26.28 2.85 1.30
C ARG A 321 25.46 2.51 0.07
N ALA A 322 24.75 3.47 -0.51
CA ALA A 322 24.01 3.28 -1.76
C ALA A 322 24.94 2.89 -2.92
N ALA A 323 26.14 3.48 -3.01
CA ALA A 323 27.13 3.09 -4.01
C ALA A 323 27.65 1.66 -3.77
N ALA A 324 27.90 1.27 -2.52
CA ALA A 324 28.33 -0.08 -2.15
C ALA A 324 27.27 -1.15 -2.46
N LYS A 325 25.98 -0.83 -2.30
CA LYS A 325 24.84 -1.69 -2.71
C LYS A 325 24.68 -1.84 -4.23
N GLY A 326 25.41 -1.04 -5.01
CA GLY A 326 25.48 -1.16 -6.46
C GLY A 326 24.45 -0.34 -7.25
N PRO A 327 24.34 -0.58 -8.57
CA PRO A 327 23.68 0.33 -9.51
C PRO A 327 22.16 0.44 -9.32
N LYS A 328 21.53 -0.47 -8.55
CA LYS A 328 20.11 -0.36 -8.18
C LYS A 328 19.86 0.77 -7.17
N TYR A 329 20.88 1.25 -6.49
CA TYR A 329 20.83 2.31 -5.47
C TYR A 329 21.59 3.57 -5.88
N GLY A 330 22.61 3.46 -6.71
CA GLY A 330 23.37 4.60 -7.23
C GLY A 330 22.79 5.23 -8.51
N GLY A 331 23.05 6.52 -8.71
CA GLY A 331 22.77 7.23 -9.97
C GLY A 331 23.71 6.87 -11.12
N GLY A 332 24.79 6.13 -10.86
CA GLY A 332 25.75 5.70 -11.87
C GLY A 332 25.05 4.86 -12.93
N LYS A 333 25.03 5.35 -14.18
CA LYS A 333 24.71 4.52 -15.34
C LYS A 333 25.62 3.29 -15.23
N GLY A 334 25.03 2.13 -14.96
CA GLY A 334 25.77 0.88 -14.98
C GLY A 334 26.56 0.86 -16.29
N GLY A 335 27.89 0.78 -16.18
CA GLY A 335 28.78 0.57 -17.31
C GLY A 335 28.52 -0.84 -17.84
N GLY A 336 27.35 -1.04 -18.44
CA GLY A 336 27.05 -2.24 -19.19
C GLY A 336 28.06 -2.26 -20.33
N LYS A 337 28.97 -3.22 -20.28
CA LYS A 337 29.70 -3.72 -21.45
C LYS A 337 28.67 -4.31 -22.43
N GLY A 338 27.89 -3.43 -23.07
CA GLY A 338 27.04 -3.75 -24.21
C GLY A 338 27.81 -3.35 -25.45
N GLY A 339 28.57 -4.30 -26.00
CA GLY A 339 29.17 -4.13 -27.32
C GLY A 339 28.07 -3.97 -28.38
N GLY A 340 28.17 -2.90 -29.15
CA GLY A 340 27.77 -2.80 -30.55
C GLY A 340 26.33 -3.12 -30.94
N ALA A 341 25.54 -2.09 -31.25
CA ALA A 341 24.98 -1.90 -32.60
C ALA A 341 24.23 -0.55 -32.67
N LYS A 342 24.71 0.32 -33.58
CA LYS A 342 24.04 1.57 -33.97
C LYS A 342 22.76 1.24 -34.74
N GLY A 343 21.62 1.76 -34.29
CA GLY A 343 20.38 1.85 -35.06
C GLY A 343 19.65 3.13 -34.67
N GLY A 344 19.68 4.14 -35.55
CA GLY A 344 19.05 5.44 -35.32
C GLY A 344 17.53 5.38 -35.42
N GLY A 345 16.84 6.03 -34.48
CA GLY A 345 15.39 6.19 -34.50
C GLY A 345 14.98 7.39 -33.65
N ARG A 346 14.49 8.44 -34.32
CA ARG A 346 14.03 9.71 -33.76
C ARG A 346 12.82 9.55 -32.83
N GLY A 347 12.91 10.17 -31.65
CA GLY A 347 11.96 11.19 -31.19
C GLY A 347 10.53 10.76 -30.87
N GLY A 348 10.31 10.33 -29.62
CA GLY A 348 9.00 10.38 -28.97
C GLY A 348 9.16 10.85 -27.52
N LYS A 349 8.79 12.11 -27.23
CA LYS A 349 8.69 12.64 -25.86
C LYS A 349 7.52 11.96 -25.16
N GLY A 350 7.78 10.80 -24.56
CA GLY A 350 6.89 10.16 -23.60
C GLY A 350 7.00 10.87 -22.25
N ARG A 351 5.90 11.46 -21.79
CA ARG A 351 5.73 11.97 -20.43
C ARG A 351 5.97 10.78 -19.49
N GLN A 352 7.08 10.80 -18.74
CA GLN A 352 7.35 9.79 -17.72
C GLN A 352 6.28 9.89 -16.65
N THR A 353 5.35 8.95 -16.65
CA THR A 353 4.54 8.61 -15.49
C THR A 353 5.48 8.00 -14.45
N TRP A 354 5.50 8.63 -13.28
CA TRP A 354 6.30 8.21 -12.13
C TRP A 354 5.80 6.84 -11.67
N GLY A 355 6.47 5.77 -12.10
CA GLY A 355 6.33 4.46 -11.47
C GLY A 355 7.04 4.49 -10.13
N TRP A 356 6.25 4.42 -9.05
CA TRP A 356 6.73 4.35 -7.68
C TRP A 356 7.12 2.92 -7.31
#